data_AF-A0A2K1Q622-F1
#
_entry.id   AF-A0A2K1Q622-F1
#
_cell.length_a   1.000
_cell.length_b   1.000
_cell.length_c   1.000
_cell.angle_alpha   90.00
_cell.angle_beta   90.00
_cell.angle_gamma   90.00
#
_symmetry.space_group_name_H-M   'P 1'
#
loop_
_entity.id
_entity.type
_entity.pdbx_description
1 polymer ?
#
loop_
_entity_poly.entity_id
_entity_poly.type
_entity_poly.pdbx_seq_one_letter_code
_entity_poly.pdbx_strand_id
1 'polypeptide(L)'
;MAIKSFNYSQFADLRIEGVGIHASFSINLTVRDENLSNVKKLSISATGKTNAAKAAGSGNVLFWCNVRDVLNNKIYKLERNKGKYFAVGVDDIFIGSVQFEMKRNIY
;
A
#
# COMPACT_ATOMS: atom_id res chain seq x y z
N MET A 1 1.66 -8.51 20.86
CA MET A 1 1.28 -7.89 19.57
C MET A 1 2.39 -6.95 19.16
N ALA A 2 2.98 -7.12 17.97
CA ALA A 2 4.00 -6.21 17.45
C ALA A 2 3.48 -5.55 16.17
N ILE A 3 3.65 -4.23 16.05
CA ILE A 3 3.29 -3.46 14.86
C ILE A 3 4.58 -2.88 14.30
N LYS A 4 4.82 -3.08 13.00
CA LYS A 4 5.93 -2.49 12.26
C LYS A 4 5.39 -1.73 11.07
N SER A 5 5.96 -0.57 10.79
CA SER A 5 5.58 0.27 9.65
C SER A 5 6.76 0.50 8.74
N PHE A 6 6.56 0.37 7.44
CA PHE A 6 7.57 0.54 6.41
C PHE A 6 7.08 1.58 5.40
N ASN A 7 7.81 2.68 5.28
CA ASN A 7 7.49 3.75 4.34
C ASN A 7 8.40 3.66 3.12
N TYR A 8 7.80 3.67 1.94
CA TYR A 8 8.47 3.70 0.66
C TYR A 8 8.03 4.95 -0.08
N SER A 9 8.96 5.80 -0.48
CA SER A 9 8.67 7.02 -1.24
C SER A 9 9.52 7.07 -2.51
N GLN A 10 8.93 7.61 -3.57
CA GLN A 10 9.61 7.80 -4.84
C GLN A 10 9.19 9.13 -5.48
N PHE A 11 10.17 9.86 -6.03
CA PHE A 11 9.90 11.00 -6.88
C PHE A 11 9.30 10.54 -8.20
N ALA A 12 8.30 11.26 -8.67
CA ALA A 12 7.68 11.05 -9.97
C ALA A 12 7.85 12.31 -10.81
N ASP A 13 8.34 12.14 -12.04
CA ASP A 13 8.33 13.21 -13.03
C ASP A 13 6.93 13.25 -13.66
N LEU A 14 6.16 14.30 -13.33
CA LEU A 14 4.85 14.51 -13.94
C LEU A 14 4.99 15.54 -15.06
N ARG A 15 4.97 15.04 -16.29
CA ARG A 15 4.99 15.88 -17.49
C ARG A 15 3.56 16.15 -17.93
N ILE A 16 3.09 17.35 -17.64
CA ILE A 16 1.92 17.92 -18.31
C ILE A 16 2.49 18.75 -19.47
N GLU A 17 1.88 18.70 -20.66
CA GLU A 17 2.30 19.47 -21.84
C GLU A 17 2.72 20.90 -21.45
N GLY A 18 4.02 21.19 -21.56
CA GLY A 18 4.60 22.52 -21.27
C GLY A 18 4.92 22.85 -19.81
N VAL A 19 4.66 21.97 -18.82
CA VAL A 19 4.97 22.23 -17.39
C VAL A 19 5.61 21.00 -16.74
N GLY A 20 6.87 21.15 -16.30
CA GLY A 20 7.57 20.14 -15.50
C GLY A 20 7.25 20.31 -14.02
N ILE A 21 6.30 19.55 -13.49
CA ILE A 21 5.92 19.63 -12.07
C ILE A 21 6.55 18.45 -11.32
N HIS A 22 7.26 18.75 -10.23
CA HIS A 22 7.79 17.74 -9.33
C HIS A 22 6.64 17.07 -8.57
N ALA A 23 6.42 15.78 -8.86
CA ALA A 23 5.49 14.95 -8.13
C ALA A 23 6.23 13.89 -7.30
N SER A 24 5.53 13.25 -6.39
CA SER A 24 5.99 12.12 -5.62
C SER A 24 4.80 11.27 -5.21
N PHE A 25 5.09 10.00 -4.94
CA PHE A 25 4.16 9.10 -4.30
C PHE A 25 4.87 8.37 -3.18
N SER A 26 4.11 7.99 -2.17
CA SER A 26 4.57 7.12 -1.10
C SER A 26 3.54 6.05 -0.78
N ILE A 27 4.05 4.90 -0.33
CA ILE A 27 3.27 3.78 0.17
C ILE A 27 3.79 3.46 1.57
N ASN A 28 2.87 3.40 2.53
CA ASN A 28 3.15 2.94 3.88
C ASN A 28 2.55 1.54 4.07
N LEU A 29 3.39 0.57 4.40
CA LEU A 29 2.98 -0.79 4.76
C LEU A 29 3.00 -0.93 6.27
N THR A 30 1.84 -1.20 6.86
CA THR A 30 1.73 -1.55 8.27
C THR A 30 1.58 -3.06 8.39
N VAL A 31 2.53 -3.68 9.09
CA VAL A 31 2.56 -5.11 9.38
C VAL A 31 2.22 -5.31 10.85
N ARG A 32 1.17 -6.08 11.12
CA ARG A 32 0.75 -6.47 12.47
C ARG A 32 1.00 -7.96 12.66
N ASP A 33 1.75 -8.27 13.70
CA ASP A 33 2.08 -9.63 14.12
C ASP A 33 1.39 -9.94 15.45
N GLU A 34 0.54 -10.96 15.41
CA GLU A 34 -0.18 -11.49 16.56
C GLU A 34 0.13 -12.99 16.73
N ASN A 35 0.81 -13.31 17.82
CA ASN A 35 1.04 -14.69 18.24
C ASN A 35 -0.15 -15.17 19.08
N LEU A 36 -0.95 -16.08 18.53
CA LEU A 36 -1.92 -16.87 19.26
C LEU A 36 -1.28 -18.22 19.64
N SER A 37 -1.90 -18.95 20.56
CA SER A 37 -1.37 -20.19 21.16
C SER A 37 -0.80 -21.19 20.13
N ASN A 38 -1.53 -21.46 19.04
CA ASN A 38 -1.11 -22.42 17.99
C ASN A 38 -0.95 -21.80 16.60
N VAL A 39 -1.28 -20.51 16.45
CA VAL A 39 -1.34 -19.82 15.15
C VAL A 39 -0.66 -18.47 15.27
N LYS A 40 0.19 -18.16 14.31
CA LYS A 40 0.72 -16.82 14.13
C LYS A 40 -0.09 -16.12 13.05
N LYS A 41 -0.75 -15.01 13.40
CA LYS A 41 -1.48 -14.17 12.45
C LYS A 41 -0.60 -13.00 12.04
N LEU A 42 -0.45 -12.82 10.73
CA LEU A 42 0.24 -11.69 10.14
C LEU A 42 -0.76 -10.91 9.30
N SER A 43 -1.02 -9.65 9.65
CA SER A 43 -1.87 -8.77 8.84
C SER A 43 -1.01 -7.68 8.22
N ILE A 44 -1.18 -7.45 6.92
CA ILE A 44 -0.50 -6.41 6.17
C ILE A 44 -1.55 -5.48 5.60
N SER A 45 -1.42 -4.18 5.87
CA SER A 45 -2.26 -3.13 5.29
C SER A 45 -1.40 -2.07 4.62
N ALA A 46 -1.88 -1.54 3.51
CA ALA A 46 -1.17 -0.52 2.74
C ALA A 46 -1.99 0.78 2.64
N THR A 47 -1.34 1.91 2.89
CA THR A 47 -1.86 3.25 2.55
C THR A 47 -0.93 3.93 1.54
N GLY A 48 -1.49 4.79 0.71
CA GLY A 48 -0.77 5.54 -0.31
C GLY A 48 -1.01 7.05 -0.17
N LYS A 49 -0.01 7.85 -0.51
CA LYS A 49 -0.11 9.30 -0.64
C LYS A 49 0.55 9.76 -1.92
N THR A 50 0.02 10.82 -2.53
CA THR A 50 0.69 11.49 -3.64
C THR A 50 0.34 12.96 -3.66
N ASN A 51 1.27 13.77 -4.16
CA ASN A 51 1.01 15.16 -4.52
C ASN A 51 0.78 15.34 -6.04
N ALA A 52 0.80 14.26 -6.85
CA ALA A 52 0.69 14.33 -8.30
C ALA A 52 -0.67 14.88 -8.77
N ALA A 53 -1.78 14.43 -8.16
CA ALA A 53 -3.11 14.96 -8.47
C ALA A 53 -3.25 16.44 -8.11
N LYS A 54 -2.57 16.88 -7.03
CA LYS A 54 -2.52 18.30 -6.64
C LYS A 54 -1.67 19.11 -7.61
N ALA A 55 -0.52 18.60 -8.02
CA ALA A 55 0.34 19.19 -9.05
C ALA A 55 -0.43 19.39 -10.36
N ALA A 56 -1.25 18.42 -10.76
CA ALA A 56 -2.11 18.51 -11.95
C ALA A 56 -3.35 19.40 -11.78
N GLY A 57 -3.64 19.91 -10.57
CA GLY A 57 -4.84 20.71 -10.26
C GLY A 57 -6.14 19.91 -10.18
N SER A 58 -6.24 18.80 -10.92
CA SER A 58 -7.33 17.83 -10.83
C SER A 58 -6.85 16.48 -11.37
N GLY A 59 -7.50 15.39 -10.97
CA GLY A 59 -7.22 14.09 -11.54
C GLY A 59 -7.22 12.96 -10.52
N ASN A 60 -6.78 11.82 -11.04
CA ASN A 60 -7.40 10.57 -10.71
C ASN A 60 -6.30 9.51 -10.46
N VAL A 61 -5.88 9.32 -9.21
CA VAL A 61 -4.77 8.42 -8.82
C VAL A 61 -5.22 7.06 -8.28
N LEU A 62 -4.79 6.00 -8.94
CA LEU A 62 -4.97 4.62 -8.48
C LEU A 62 -3.70 4.12 -7.78
N PHE A 63 -3.83 3.76 -6.51
CA PHE A 63 -2.78 3.02 -5.80
C PHE A 63 -3.06 1.51 -5.86
N TRP A 64 -2.01 0.74 -6.11
CA TRP A 64 -2.00 -0.70 -5.89
C TRP A 64 -0.64 -1.12 -5.33
N CYS A 65 -0.61 -2.22 -4.59
CA CYS A 65 0.65 -2.87 -4.22
C CYS A 65 0.54 -4.39 -4.33
N ASN A 66 1.66 -5.02 -4.63
CA ASN A 66 1.76 -6.47 -4.70
C ASN A 66 2.55 -6.95 -3.49
N VAL A 67 1.91 -7.76 -2.65
CA VAL A 67 2.55 -8.44 -1.52
C VAL A 67 2.89 -9.84 -1.97
N ARG A 68 4.18 -10.19 -2.03
CA ARG A 68 4.62 -11.56 -2.30
C ARG A 68 4.83 -12.29 -0.99
N ASP A 69 4.13 -13.39 -0.81
CA ASP A 69 4.44 -14.37 0.22
C ASP A 69 5.54 -15.29 -0.32
N VAL A 70 6.70 -15.26 0.34
CA VAL A 70 7.91 -16.00 -0.08
C VAL A 70 7.80 -17.49 0.28
N LEU A 71 6.98 -17.85 1.27
CA LEU A 71 6.86 -19.24 1.74
C LEU A 71 6.09 -20.11 0.74
N ASN A 72 5.05 -19.55 0.13
CA ASN A 72 4.21 -20.25 -0.84
C ASN A 72 4.33 -19.67 -2.27
N ASN A 73 5.21 -18.69 -2.48
CA ASN A 73 5.42 -17.97 -3.73
C ASN A 73 4.14 -17.36 -4.34
N LYS A 74 3.13 -17.05 -3.51
CA LYS A 74 1.89 -16.42 -3.97
C LYS A 74 2.01 -14.90 -3.94
N ILE A 75 1.39 -14.25 -4.92
CA ILE A 75 1.31 -12.79 -5.01
C ILE A 75 -0.12 -12.36 -4.69
N TYR A 76 -0.24 -11.47 -3.71
CA TYR A 76 -1.49 -10.87 -3.27
C TYR A 76 -1.51 -9.43 -3.75
N LYS A 77 -2.43 -9.11 -4.65
CA LYS A 77 -2.62 -7.74 -5.14
C LYS A 77 -3.55 -7.00 -4.17
N LEU A 78 -3.02 -6.00 -3.49
CA LEU A 78 -3.82 -5.04 -2.74
C LEU A 78 -4.14 -3.89 -3.69
N GLU A 79 -5.39 -3.84 -4.14
CA GLU A 79 -5.91 -2.75 -4.94
C GLU A 79 -7.25 -2.30 -4.35
N ARG A 80 -7.53 -1.00 -4.46
CA ARG A 80 -8.85 -0.47 -4.13
C ARG A 80 -9.78 -0.80 -5.31
N ASN A 81 -10.97 -1.35 -5.03
CA ASN A 81 -11.93 -1.84 -6.04
C ASN A 81 -12.01 -0.99 -7.32
N LYS A 82 -12.00 -1.66 -8.48
CA LYS A 82 -12.25 -1.07 -9.81
C LYS A 82 -13.54 -0.22 -9.79
N GLY A 83 -13.43 1.03 -10.27
CA GLY A 83 -14.57 1.94 -10.42
C GLY A 83 -14.76 2.97 -9.29
N LYS A 84 -13.92 2.98 -8.25
CA LYS A 84 -13.94 4.06 -7.24
C LYS A 84 -12.88 5.11 -7.55
N TYR A 85 -13.33 6.34 -7.71
CA TYR A 85 -12.55 7.49 -8.16
C TYR A 85 -12.22 8.46 -7.00
N PHE A 86 -10.95 8.42 -6.58
CA PHE A 86 -9.96 9.44 -6.14
C PHE A 86 -10.16 10.40 -4.96
N ALA A 87 -9.02 10.58 -4.27
CA ALA A 87 -8.77 11.62 -3.28
C ALA A 87 -8.19 12.87 -3.97
N VAL A 88 -8.77 14.01 -3.63
CA VAL A 88 -8.30 15.35 -4.04
C VAL A 88 -7.29 15.91 -3.01
N GLY A 89 -6.97 15.14 -1.96
CA GLY A 89 -6.21 15.59 -0.78
C GLY A 89 -4.87 14.89 -0.57
N VAL A 90 -4.10 15.38 0.42
CA VAL A 90 -2.79 14.85 0.86
C VAL A 90 -2.95 13.71 1.88
N ASP A 91 -4.18 13.25 2.09
CA ASP A 91 -4.50 12.26 3.11
C ASP A 91 -4.02 10.86 2.74
N ASP A 92 -3.82 10.03 3.77
CA ASP A 92 -3.56 8.60 3.60
C ASP A 92 -4.74 7.92 2.90
N ILE A 93 -4.51 7.45 1.67
CA ILE A 93 -5.50 6.68 0.91
C ILE A 93 -5.31 5.21 1.25
N PHE A 94 -6.30 4.59 1.89
CA PHE A 94 -6.28 3.14 2.08
C PHE A 94 -6.28 2.39 0.74
N ILE A 95 -5.25 1.57 0.52
CA ILE A 95 -5.06 0.76 -0.70
C ILE A 95 -5.75 -0.59 -0.54
N GLY A 96 -5.48 -1.29 0.58
CA GLY A 96 -6.03 -2.61 0.86
C GLY A 96 -5.30 -3.30 2.02
N SER A 97 -5.79 -4.48 2.39
CA SER A 97 -5.16 -5.33 3.40
C SER A 97 -5.31 -6.80 3.09
N VAL A 98 -4.37 -7.61 3.59
CA VAL A 98 -4.39 -9.07 3.52
C VAL A 98 -3.97 -9.64 4.88
N GLN A 99 -4.52 -10.80 5.22
CA GLN A 99 -4.19 -11.53 6.43
C GLN A 99 -3.65 -12.91 6.07
N PHE A 100 -2.61 -13.32 6.76
CA PHE A 100 -2.00 -14.64 6.67
C PHE A 100 -2.11 -15.33 8.02
N GLU A 101 -2.42 -16.62 8.00
CA GLU A 101 -2.39 -17.49 9.17
C GLU A 101 -1.32 -18.55 8.98
N MET A 102 -0.32 -18.53 9.84
CA MET A 102 0.76 -19.50 9.87
C MET A 102 0.56 -20.40 11.08
N LYS A 103 0.31 -21.69 10.87
CA LYS A 103 0.34 -22.66 11.97
C LYS A 103 1.79 -22.82 12.42
N ARG A 104 2.03 -22.81 13.73
CA ARG A 104 3.34 -23.25 14.25
C ARG A 104 3.49 -24.72 13.86
N ASN A 105 4.51 -25.05 13.07
CA ASN A 105 4.86 -26.45 12.85
C ASN A 105 5.32 -27.00 14.19
N ILE A 106 4.55 -27.94 14.74
CA ILE A 106 4.92 -28.72 15.92
C ILE A 106 5.73 -29.89 15.35
N TYR A 107 7.02 -29.67 15.13
CA TYR A 107 8.01 -30.73 14.93
C TYR A 107 9.23 -30.38 15.77
#